data_AF-A0A1Y6FSS9-F1
#
_entry.id   AF-A0A1Y6FSS9-F1
#
_cell.length_a   1.000
_cell.length_b   1.000
_cell.length_c   1.000
_cell.angle_alpha   90.00
_cell.angle_beta   90.00
_cell.angle_gamma   90.00
#
_symmetry.space_group_name_H-M   'P 1'
#
loop_
_entity.id
_entity.type
_entity.pdbx_description
1 polymer ?
#
loop_
_entity_poly.entity_id
_entity_poly.type
_entity_poly.pdbx_seq_one_letter_code
_entity_poly.pdbx_strand_id
1 'polypeptide(L)'
;MTRNLVAFFLFAVLSFAGGLQTDGQAPPDPIQMGMEEGYYEGIRSGLEDRHNFRISRAWQQMPQSRLFMDNKKEIVLPLMKIGLLRQVYLSFSSGKKFYSYLHAHPELTAEQAARRILGQRFVRAYERSFRKGYERSLTATPEEAANYAAFLKAKS
;
A
#
# COMPACT_ATOMS: atom_id res chain seq x y z
N MET A 1 -2.58 -9.63 33.62
CA MET A 1 -3.46 -9.93 32.47
C MET A 1 -3.11 -8.96 31.34
N THR A 2 -2.89 -9.49 30.12
CA THR A 2 -2.69 -8.81 28.81
C THR A 2 -1.63 -7.69 28.78
N ARG A 3 -0.32 -7.94 28.65
CA ARG A 3 0.47 -8.62 27.59
C ARG A 3 0.53 -7.82 26.27
N ASN A 4 1.66 -7.12 26.08
CA ASN A 4 2.42 -6.86 24.85
C ASN A 4 1.71 -7.07 23.50
N LEU A 5 1.52 -6.00 22.71
CA LEU A 5 1.61 -5.99 21.23
C LEU A 5 1.28 -4.62 20.60
N VAL A 6 1.97 -3.54 20.98
CA VAL A 6 1.97 -2.28 20.17
C VAL A 6 3.40 -1.78 19.91
N ALA A 7 4.38 -2.69 19.99
CA ALA A 7 5.78 -2.40 19.78
C ALA A 7 6.33 -3.30 18.67
N PHE A 8 5.87 -3.13 17.43
CA PHE A 8 6.60 -3.51 16.22
C PHE A 8 5.96 -2.74 15.05
N PHE A 9 6.76 -1.98 14.28
CA PHE A 9 6.39 -1.06 13.18
C PHE A 9 6.38 0.46 13.46
N LEU A 10 7.30 0.96 14.30
CA LEU A 10 7.72 2.38 14.26
C LEU A 10 9.24 2.58 14.11
N PHE A 11 9.99 1.55 13.71
CA PHE A 11 11.46 1.60 13.65
C PHE A 11 12.06 1.49 12.23
N ALA A 12 11.50 2.25 11.29
CA ALA A 12 12.15 2.54 10.00
C ALA A 12 11.71 3.88 9.38
N VAL A 13 11.35 4.88 10.19
CA VAL A 13 10.89 6.20 9.70
C VAL A 13 11.86 7.35 10.06
N LEU A 14 12.97 7.06 10.76
CA LEU A 14 13.90 8.10 11.22
C LEU A 14 15.04 8.48 10.26
N SER A 15 15.00 8.05 8.99
CA SER A 15 16.06 8.41 8.02
C SER A 15 15.62 9.24 6.82
N PHE A 16 14.36 9.69 6.75
CA PHE A 16 13.89 10.59 5.67
C PHE A 16 13.54 11.99 6.21
N ALA A 17 14.41 12.54 7.06
CA ALA A 17 14.52 13.99 7.25
C ALA A 17 15.62 14.50 6.30
N GLY A 18 15.37 14.39 5.00
CA GLY A 18 16.25 14.90 3.96
C GLY A 18 15.38 15.29 2.78
N GLY A 19 15.10 16.58 2.66
CA GLY A 19 14.53 17.12 1.44
C GLY A 19 15.49 16.79 0.31
N LEU A 20 15.11 15.83 -0.54
CA LEU A 20 15.69 15.69 -1.87
C LEU A 20 15.24 16.94 -2.66
N GLN A 21 15.99 18.02 -2.48
CA GLN A 21 16.11 19.03 -3.52
C GLN A 21 16.79 18.33 -4.70
N THR A 22 15.98 17.74 -5.57
CA THR A 22 16.41 17.38 -6.90
C THR A 22 16.49 18.66 -7.71
N ASP A 23 17.70 19.17 -7.91
CA ASP A 23 18.00 20.30 -8.79
C ASP A 23 17.31 20.15 -10.16
N GLY A 24 16.35 21.04 -10.46
CA GLY A 24 15.82 21.27 -11.81
C GLY A 24 15.05 20.14 -12.51
N GLN A 25 14.88 18.98 -11.87
CA GLN A 25 14.21 17.85 -12.49
C GLN A 25 12.69 18.03 -12.39
N ALA A 26 11.99 17.87 -13.51
CA ALA A 26 10.53 17.94 -13.53
C ALA A 26 9.95 16.92 -12.53
N PRO A 27 8.89 17.28 -11.79
CA PRO A 27 8.25 16.34 -10.87
C PRO A 27 7.86 15.07 -11.64
N PRO A 28 8.06 13.87 -11.06
CA PRO A 28 7.82 12.62 -11.77
C PRO A 28 6.35 12.52 -12.22
N ASP A 29 6.09 11.89 -13.38
CA ASP A 29 4.73 11.74 -13.90
C ASP A 29 3.85 11.01 -12.85
N PRO A 30 2.76 11.64 -12.37
CA PRO A 30 1.86 11.03 -11.41
C PRO A 30 1.31 9.68 -11.86
N ILE A 31 1.14 9.46 -13.17
CA ILE A 31 0.73 8.14 -13.69
C ILE A 31 1.84 7.13 -13.46
N GLN A 32 3.08 7.44 -13.82
CA GLN A 32 4.21 6.53 -13.67
C GLN A 32 4.47 6.20 -12.20
N MET A 33 4.47 7.20 -11.31
CA MET A 33 4.59 6.97 -9.87
C MET A 33 3.48 6.07 -9.35
N GLY A 34 2.22 6.36 -9.71
CA GLY A 34 1.08 5.55 -9.30
C GLY A 34 1.21 4.10 -9.79
N MET A 35 1.64 3.89 -11.04
CA MET A 35 1.86 2.54 -11.56
C MET A 35 2.92 1.78 -10.78
N GLU A 36 4.06 2.42 -10.50
CA GLU A 36 5.19 1.80 -9.82
C GLU A 36 4.85 1.45 -8.36
N GLU A 37 4.40 2.44 -7.58
CA GLU A 37 4.01 2.27 -6.18
C GLU A 37 2.89 1.22 -6.05
N GLY A 38 1.86 1.32 -6.90
CA GLY A 38 0.76 0.38 -6.93
C GLY A 38 1.26 -1.04 -7.19
N TYR A 39 2.08 -1.23 -8.23
CA TYR A 39 2.58 -2.56 -8.59
C TYR A 39 3.42 -3.19 -7.47
N TYR A 40 4.27 -2.41 -6.82
CA TYR A 40 5.15 -2.91 -5.74
C TYR A 40 4.39 -3.28 -4.49
N GLU A 41 3.48 -2.41 -4.04
CA GLU A 41 2.63 -2.73 -2.90
C GLU A 41 1.72 -3.93 -3.21
N GLY A 42 1.19 -4.00 -4.44
CA GLY A 42 0.43 -5.15 -4.91
C GLY A 42 1.21 -6.45 -4.82
N ILE A 43 2.45 -6.50 -5.35
CA ILE A 43 3.32 -7.69 -5.26
C ILE A 43 3.55 -8.07 -3.80
N ARG A 44 3.91 -7.10 -2.94
CA ARG A 44 4.17 -7.36 -1.53
C ARG A 44 2.95 -7.99 -0.86
N SER A 45 1.78 -7.39 -1.05
CA SER A 45 0.52 -7.89 -0.50
C SER A 45 0.14 -9.28 -1.04
N GLY A 46 0.34 -9.54 -2.32
CA GLY A 46 -0.01 -10.83 -2.90
C GLY A 46 0.94 -11.94 -2.42
N LEU A 47 2.26 -11.70 -2.38
CA LEU A 47 3.25 -12.62 -1.79
C LEU A 47 2.89 -13.00 -0.35
N GLU A 48 2.50 -12.01 0.45
CA GLU A 48 2.06 -12.20 1.82
C GLU A 48 0.81 -13.09 1.91
N ASP A 49 -0.18 -12.82 1.06
CA ASP A 49 -1.44 -13.58 1.04
C ASP A 49 -1.34 -14.98 0.43
N ARG A 50 -0.24 -15.31 -0.29
CA ARG A 50 0.03 -16.71 -0.69
C ARG A 50 0.01 -17.66 0.50
N HIS A 51 0.40 -17.16 1.67
CA HIS A 51 0.45 -17.92 2.91
C HIS A 51 -0.90 -17.92 3.63
N ASN A 52 -1.92 -18.48 2.95
CA ASN A 52 -3.29 -18.57 3.45
C ASN A 52 -3.85 -17.19 3.82
N PHE A 53 -3.84 -16.25 2.88
CA PHE A 53 -4.37 -14.89 3.05
C PHE A 53 -3.88 -14.19 4.32
N ARG A 54 -2.57 -14.30 4.63
CA ARG A 54 -1.99 -13.84 5.90
C ARG A 54 -2.28 -12.37 6.18
N ILE A 55 -1.97 -11.49 5.23
CA ILE A 55 -2.13 -10.05 5.43
C ILE A 55 -3.62 -9.69 5.36
N SER A 56 -4.39 -10.29 4.47
CA SER A 56 -5.84 -10.09 4.42
C SER A 56 -6.53 -10.50 5.71
N ARG A 57 -6.15 -11.62 6.34
CA ARG A 57 -6.67 -12.01 7.67
C ARG A 57 -6.30 -11.01 8.77
N ALA A 58 -5.10 -10.42 8.69
CA ALA A 58 -4.64 -9.47 9.71
C ALA A 58 -5.37 -8.11 9.62
N TRP A 59 -5.69 -7.67 8.41
CA TRP A 59 -6.16 -6.31 8.16
C TRP A 59 -7.63 -6.20 7.80
N GLN A 60 -8.26 -7.29 7.37
CA GLN A 60 -9.65 -7.27 6.93
C GLN A 60 -10.54 -7.82 8.03
N GLN A 61 -11.56 -7.04 8.39
CA GLN A 61 -12.71 -7.51 9.18
C GLN A 61 -13.61 -8.47 8.35
N MET A 62 -13.08 -9.08 7.28
CA MET A 62 -13.80 -10.03 6.44
C MET A 62 -13.75 -11.40 7.11
N PRO A 63 -14.88 -12.14 7.20
CA PRO A 63 -14.87 -13.49 7.76
C PRO A 63 -13.88 -14.39 7.02
N GLN A 64 -13.16 -15.25 7.74
CA GLN A 64 -12.23 -16.21 7.14
C GLN A 64 -12.91 -17.10 6.09
N SER A 65 -14.20 -17.39 6.29
CA SER A 65 -15.07 -18.09 5.33
C SER A 65 -15.33 -17.32 4.03
N ARG A 66 -14.69 -16.17 3.81
CA ARG A 66 -14.72 -15.40 2.57
C ARG A 66 -13.32 -15.10 2.04
N LEU A 67 -12.29 -15.81 2.48
CA LEU A 67 -10.92 -15.63 1.98
C LEU A 67 -10.56 -16.81 1.09
N PHE A 68 -10.89 -16.71 -0.19
CA PHE A 68 -10.62 -17.74 -1.18
C PHE A 68 -9.99 -17.15 -2.45
N MET A 69 -9.34 -18.00 -3.23
CA MET A 69 -8.73 -17.57 -4.49
C MET A 69 -9.76 -17.03 -5.48
N ASP A 70 -10.98 -17.58 -5.46
CA ASP A 70 -12.05 -17.21 -6.39
C ASP A 70 -12.57 -15.78 -6.16
N ASN A 71 -12.47 -15.27 -4.93
CA ASN A 71 -12.91 -13.90 -4.59
C ASN A 71 -11.74 -12.93 -4.35
N LYS A 72 -10.54 -13.23 -4.88
CA LYS A 72 -9.35 -12.37 -4.81
C LYS A 72 -9.59 -10.88 -5.17
N LYS A 73 -10.56 -10.59 -6.04
CA LYS A 73 -10.96 -9.21 -6.40
C LYS A 73 -11.63 -8.45 -5.26
N GLU A 74 -12.30 -9.13 -4.34
CA GLU A 74 -12.86 -8.53 -3.13
C GLU A 74 -11.79 -8.38 -2.06
N ILE A 75 -10.97 -9.42 -1.90
CA ILE A 75 -9.85 -9.46 -0.96
C ILE A 75 -8.84 -8.35 -1.25
N VAL A 76 -8.56 -8.03 -2.51
CA VAL A 76 -7.56 -6.99 -2.83
C VAL A 76 -8.03 -5.56 -2.44
N LEU A 77 -9.34 -5.30 -2.35
CA LEU A 77 -9.86 -3.95 -2.18
C LEU A 77 -9.47 -3.30 -0.84
N PRO A 78 -9.63 -3.95 0.33
CA PRO A 78 -9.19 -3.37 1.59
C PRO A 78 -7.67 -3.12 1.63
N LEU A 79 -6.86 -4.05 1.12
CA LEU A 79 -5.39 -3.88 1.08
C LEU A 79 -4.99 -2.68 0.23
N MET A 80 -5.62 -2.53 -0.94
CA MET A 80 -5.41 -1.39 -1.83
C MET A 80 -5.78 -0.06 -1.16
N LYS A 81 -6.88 -0.02 -0.40
CA LYS A 81 -7.30 1.16 0.37
C LYS A 81 -6.31 1.53 1.47
N ILE A 82 -5.75 0.53 2.17
CA ILE A 82 -4.71 0.74 3.19
C ILE A 82 -3.45 1.32 2.54
N GLY A 83 -3.03 0.76 1.39
CA GLY A 83 -1.88 1.28 0.64
C GLY A 83 -2.08 2.73 0.17
N LEU A 84 -3.26 3.07 -0.37
CA LEU A 84 -3.59 4.46 -0.71
C LEU A 84 -3.51 5.39 0.49
N LEU A 85 -4.00 4.97 1.67
CA LEU A 85 -3.91 5.78 2.89
C LEU A 85 -2.45 5.98 3.34
N ARG A 86 -1.60 4.97 3.16
CA ARG A 86 -0.16 5.08 3.41
C ARG A 86 0.48 6.11 2.47
N GLN A 87 0.15 6.08 1.17
CA GLN A 87 0.64 7.07 0.20
C GLN A 87 0.17 8.49 0.57
N VAL A 88 -1.07 8.63 1.03
CA VAL A 88 -1.57 9.90 1.59
C VAL A 88 -0.72 10.33 2.79
N TYR A 89 -0.49 9.44 3.76
CA TYR A 89 0.33 9.76 4.94
C TYR A 89 1.73 10.27 4.55
N LEU A 90 2.38 9.60 3.58
CA LEU A 90 3.72 9.96 3.10
C LEU A 90 3.77 11.31 2.38
N SER A 91 2.64 11.82 1.87
CA SER A 91 2.58 13.14 1.26
C SER A 91 2.58 14.30 2.28
N PHE A 92 2.45 14.01 3.57
CA PHE A 92 2.54 15.01 4.63
C PHE A 92 3.96 15.08 5.22
N SER A 93 4.39 16.30 5.54
CA SER A 93 5.70 16.52 6.18
C SER A 93 5.80 15.97 7.61
N SER A 94 4.69 15.61 8.25
CA SER A 94 4.67 14.97 9.57
C SER A 94 3.33 14.30 9.87
N GLY A 95 3.35 13.29 10.75
CA GLY A 95 2.14 12.62 11.20
C GLY A 95 1.13 13.56 11.85
N LYS A 96 1.58 14.59 12.58
CA LYS A 96 0.68 15.60 13.17
C LYS A 96 -0.16 16.32 12.11
N LYS A 97 0.44 16.71 10.99
CA LYS A 97 -0.30 17.38 9.89
C LYS A 97 -1.29 16.43 9.22
N PHE A 98 -0.91 15.17 9.04
CA PHE A 98 -1.83 14.15 8.53
C PHE A 98 -3.03 13.96 9.46
N TYR A 99 -2.81 13.82 10.77
CA TYR A 99 -3.91 13.67 11.74
C TYR A 99 -4.80 14.91 11.79
N SER A 100 -4.22 16.12 11.77
CA SER A 100 -5.00 17.37 11.68
C SER A 100 -5.86 17.42 10.42
N TYR A 101 -5.32 16.98 9.28
CA TYR A 101 -6.09 16.89 8.04
C TYR A 101 -7.26 15.91 8.16
N LEU A 102 -7.02 14.69 8.67
CA LEU A 102 -8.08 13.70 8.87
C LEU A 102 -9.16 14.19 9.84
N HIS A 103 -8.77 14.86 10.92
CA HIS A 103 -9.71 15.39 11.91
C HIS A 103 -10.56 16.53 11.34
N ALA A 104 -10.02 17.33 10.43
CA ALA A 104 -10.75 18.38 9.72
C ALA A 104 -11.69 17.83 8.63
N HIS A 105 -11.54 16.56 8.23
CA HIS A 105 -12.27 15.93 7.14
C HIS A 105 -12.84 14.54 7.53
N PRO A 106 -13.68 14.45 8.58
CA PRO A 106 -14.23 13.18 9.04
C PRO A 106 -15.15 12.50 8.01
N GLU A 107 -15.65 13.25 7.03
CA GLU A 107 -16.52 12.78 5.95
C GLU A 107 -15.79 11.99 4.85
N LEU A 108 -14.46 12.08 4.77
CA LEU A 108 -13.71 11.50 3.66
C LEU A 108 -13.37 10.03 3.90
N THR A 109 -13.76 9.18 2.94
CA THR A 109 -13.19 7.84 2.81
C THR A 109 -11.71 7.91 2.40
N ALA A 110 -10.95 6.83 2.63
CA ALA A 110 -9.54 6.74 2.23
C ALA A 110 -9.33 7.03 0.72
N GLU A 111 -10.25 6.57 -0.13
CA GLU A 111 -10.20 6.79 -1.58
C GLU A 111 -10.45 8.27 -1.93
N GLN A 112 -11.40 8.93 -1.25
CA GLN A 112 -11.66 10.36 -1.45
C GLN A 112 -10.49 11.23 -0.98
N ALA A 113 -9.91 10.91 0.18
CA ALA A 113 -8.70 11.57 0.68
C ALA A 113 -7.53 11.42 -0.30
N ALA A 114 -7.29 10.19 -0.80
CA ALA A 114 -6.25 9.92 -1.78
C ALA A 114 -6.46 10.69 -3.09
N ARG A 115 -7.68 10.71 -3.63
CA ARG A 115 -7.98 11.46 -4.87
C ARG A 115 -7.76 12.96 -4.71
N ARG A 116 -8.07 13.51 -3.53
CA ARG A 116 -7.89 14.94 -3.23
C ARG A 116 -6.42 15.33 -3.04
N ILE A 117 -5.64 14.47 -2.40
CA ILE A 117 -4.25 14.78 -2.01
C ILE A 117 -3.24 14.33 -3.07
N LEU A 118 -3.36 13.10 -3.56
CA LEU A 118 -2.43 12.49 -4.51
C LEU A 118 -2.83 12.75 -5.97
N GLY A 119 -4.08 13.15 -6.20
CA GLY A 119 -4.63 13.43 -7.52
C GLY A 119 -5.22 12.19 -8.21
N GLN A 120 -6.26 12.41 -9.01
CA GLN A 120 -7.03 11.34 -9.65
C GLN A 120 -6.21 10.45 -10.60
N ARG A 121 -5.25 11.05 -11.33
CA ARG A 121 -4.39 10.31 -12.28
C ARG A 121 -3.50 9.29 -11.56
N PHE A 122 -2.88 9.71 -10.45
CA PHE A 122 -2.10 8.82 -9.60
C PHE A 122 -2.96 7.69 -9.05
N VAL A 123 -4.10 8.01 -8.42
CA VAL A 123 -4.95 7.01 -7.77
C VAL A 123 -5.42 5.93 -8.75
N ARG A 124 -5.86 6.31 -9.95
CA ARG A 124 -6.29 5.34 -10.97
C ARG A 124 -5.14 4.43 -11.43
N ALA A 125 -3.95 5.00 -11.62
CA ALA A 125 -2.76 4.24 -12.03
C ALA A 125 -2.32 3.26 -10.94
N TYR A 126 -2.36 3.72 -9.69
CA TYR A 126 -2.10 2.95 -8.49
C TYR A 126 -3.05 1.77 -8.34
N GLU A 127 -4.36 2.00 -8.33
CA GLU A 127 -5.35 0.94 -8.12
C GLU A 127 -5.25 -0.16 -9.18
N ARG A 128 -5.07 0.24 -10.44
CA ARG A 128 -4.91 -0.71 -11.56
C ARG A 128 -3.66 -1.56 -11.38
N SER A 129 -2.53 -0.94 -11.02
CA SER A 129 -1.24 -1.63 -10.93
C SER A 129 -1.14 -2.46 -9.66
N PHE A 130 -1.75 -2.02 -8.56
CA PHE A 130 -1.91 -2.80 -7.33
C PHE A 130 -2.63 -4.10 -7.58
N ARG A 131 -3.81 -4.07 -8.20
CA ARG A 131 -4.56 -5.29 -8.53
C ARG A 131 -3.73 -6.24 -9.39
N LYS A 132 -3.01 -5.71 -10.38
CA LYS A 132 -2.12 -6.50 -11.25
C LYS A 132 -0.98 -7.15 -10.45
N GLY A 133 -0.28 -6.39 -9.61
CA GLY A 133 0.82 -6.89 -8.78
C GLY A 133 0.34 -7.95 -7.78
N TYR A 134 -0.79 -7.69 -7.14
CA TYR A 134 -1.42 -8.61 -6.19
C TYR A 134 -1.80 -9.92 -6.85
N GLU A 135 -2.55 -9.88 -7.95
CA GLU A 135 -3.00 -11.09 -8.62
C GLU A 135 -1.82 -11.94 -9.10
N ARG A 136 -0.82 -11.32 -9.76
CA ARG A 136 0.34 -12.04 -10.29
C ARG A 136 1.16 -12.71 -9.21
N SER A 137 1.40 -12.02 -8.09
CA SER A 137 2.20 -12.56 -6.98
C SER A 137 1.43 -13.59 -6.16
N LEU A 138 0.12 -13.40 -5.95
CA LEU A 138 -0.73 -14.35 -5.22
C LEU A 138 -0.80 -15.71 -5.92
N THR A 139 -0.93 -15.74 -7.24
CA THR A 139 -1.04 -17.00 -8.02
C THR A 139 0.27 -17.49 -8.61
N ALA A 140 1.39 -16.82 -8.34
CA ALA A 140 2.70 -17.17 -8.89
C ALA A 140 3.09 -18.63 -8.59
N THR A 141 3.94 -19.23 -9.41
CA THR A 141 4.67 -20.44 -9.02
C THR A 141 5.68 -20.12 -7.89
N PRO A 142 6.23 -21.13 -7.18
CA PRO A 142 7.26 -20.88 -6.16
C PRO A 142 8.48 -20.12 -6.70
N GLU A 143 8.92 -20.43 -7.92
CA GLU A 143 10.05 -19.77 -8.57
C GLU A 143 9.75 -18.30 -8.88
N GLU A 144 8.58 -18.02 -9.47
CA GLU A 144 8.14 -16.64 -9.73
C GLU A 144 7.98 -15.84 -8.43
N ALA A 145 7.45 -16.46 -7.36
CA ALA A 145 7.32 -15.82 -6.07
C ALA A 145 8.69 -15.45 -5.47
N ALA A 146 9.70 -16.32 -5.60
CA ALA A 146 11.07 -16.02 -5.21
C ALA A 146 11.66 -14.85 -6.02
N ASN A 147 11.41 -14.81 -7.33
CA ASN A 147 11.84 -13.71 -8.18
C ASN A 147 11.17 -12.38 -7.81
N TYR A 148 9.87 -12.39 -7.51
CA TYR A 148 9.17 -11.20 -7.01
C TYR A 148 9.72 -10.74 -5.64
N ALA A 149 10.04 -11.67 -4.73
CA ALA A 149 10.65 -11.33 -3.45
C ALA A 149 12.05 -10.71 -3.62
N ALA A 150 12.88 -11.26 -4.52
CA ALA A 150 14.18 -10.71 -4.86
C ALA A 150 14.06 -9.31 -5.49
N PHE A 151 13.09 -9.13 -6.39
CA PHE A 151 12.78 -7.85 -7.01
C PHE A 151 12.39 -6.78 -5.97
N LEU A 152 11.53 -7.12 -5.00
CA LEU A 152 11.16 -6.19 -3.92
C LEU A 152 12.36 -5.84 -3.02
N LYS A 153 13.25 -6.79 -2.75
CA LYS A 153 14.47 -6.57 -1.94
C LYS A 153 15.46 -5.64 -2.63
N ALA A 154 15.55 -5.68 -3.97
CA ALA A 154 16.41 -4.78 -4.72
C ALA A 154 15.91 -3.31 -4.74
N LYS A 155 14.65 -3.08 -4.34
CA LYS A 155 13.99 -1.76 -4.30
C LYS A 155 13.95 -1.14 -2.90
N SER A 156 14.19 -1.92 -1.84
CA SER A 156 14.21 -1.48 -0.42
C SER A 156 15.60 -1.02 0.01
#